data_AF-A0A094KD37-F1
#
_entry.id   AF-A0A094KD37-F1
#
_cell.length_a   1.000
_cell.length_b   1.000
_cell.length_c   1.000
_cell.angle_alpha   90.00
_cell.angle_beta   90.00
_cell.angle_gamma   90.00
#
_symmetry.space_group_name_H-M   'P 1'
#
loop_
_entity.id
_entity.type
_entity.pdbx_description
1 polymer ?
#
loop_
_entity_poly.entity_id
_entity_poly.type
_entity_poly.pdbx_seq_one_letter_code
_entity_poly.pdbx_strand_id
1 'polypeptide(L)'
;MTPPPAPHPTASAWKIIPHFPSRSIPATIAFYTTILGFTLGGTYVHDDHPLAGAGDPTFASLFAGDKAAANIYFFLTVEGQDRDRVMGEGRAMIALKEGEVDVLYEKLKRLEEERAREGKEGEGAEGGEWGIVDEIGDRPWGYRDFSVRDGDGNQLSFFSFLENGEDEEEEEKTTVDA
;
A
#
# COMPACT_ATOMS: atom_id res chain seq x y z
N MET A 1 16.45 -28.06 36.38
CA MET A 1 16.16 -26.85 35.60
C MET A 1 15.75 -27.30 34.21
N THR A 2 14.52 -27.01 33.81
CA THR A 2 14.03 -27.31 32.46
C THR A 2 14.61 -26.26 31.52
N PRO A 3 15.20 -26.64 30.37
CA PRO A 3 15.65 -25.65 29.40
C PRO A 3 14.47 -24.80 28.94
N PRO A 4 14.68 -23.50 28.65
CA PRO A 4 13.63 -22.66 28.11
C PRO A 4 13.11 -23.26 26.81
N PRO A 5 11.79 -23.15 26.54
CA PRO A 5 11.23 -23.63 25.29
C PRO A 5 11.92 -22.94 24.11
N ALA A 6 12.17 -23.69 23.04
CA ALA A 6 12.69 -23.12 21.80
C ALA A 6 11.73 -22.00 21.32
N PRO A 7 12.27 -20.88 20.79
CA PRO A 7 11.43 -19.79 20.32
C PRO A 7 10.54 -20.26 19.17
N HIS A 8 9.32 -19.74 19.12
CA HIS A 8 8.39 -20.02 18.04
C HIS A 8 8.95 -19.49 16.71
N PRO A 9 8.84 -20.22 15.58
CA PRO A 9 9.43 -19.78 14.30
C PRO A 9 8.97 -18.39 13.82
N THR A 10 7.78 -17.92 14.19
CA THR A 10 7.33 -16.55 13.85
C THR A 10 8.18 -15.47 14.51
N ALA A 11 8.97 -15.79 15.54
CA ALA A 11 9.96 -14.87 16.11
C ALA A 11 11.09 -14.53 15.11
N SER A 12 11.23 -15.26 14.00
CA SER A 12 12.16 -14.93 12.92
C SER A 12 11.52 -14.19 11.74
N ALA A 13 10.23 -13.85 11.83
CA ALA A 13 9.55 -13.08 10.79
C ALA A 13 10.21 -11.69 10.67
N TRP A 14 10.57 -11.32 9.45
CA TRP A 14 11.27 -10.06 9.16
C TRP A 14 10.42 -9.06 8.36
N LYS A 15 9.22 -9.48 7.91
CA LYS A 15 8.33 -8.66 7.09
C LYS A 15 6.90 -9.17 7.06
N ILE A 16 5.97 -8.24 6.82
CA ILE A 16 4.60 -8.50 6.37
C ILE A 16 4.48 -8.00 4.93
N ILE A 17 3.90 -8.81 4.05
CA ILE A 17 3.69 -8.45 2.63
C ILE A 17 2.22 -8.65 2.31
N PRO A 18 1.40 -7.58 2.26
CA PRO A 18 0.02 -7.68 1.83
C PRO A 18 -0.06 -7.97 0.32
N HIS A 19 -1.14 -8.63 -0.07
CA HIS A 19 -1.44 -8.95 -1.46
C HIS A 19 -2.76 -8.28 -1.87
N PHE A 20 -2.74 -7.50 -2.95
CA PHE A 20 -3.90 -6.78 -3.46
C PHE A 20 -4.35 -7.35 -4.82
N PRO A 21 -5.67 -7.42 -5.07
CA PRO A 21 -6.19 -7.74 -6.40
C PRO A 21 -5.98 -6.56 -7.35
N SER A 22 -5.76 -6.87 -8.62
CA SER A 22 -5.60 -5.91 -9.72
C SER A 22 -6.37 -6.40 -10.93
N ARG A 23 -7.07 -5.51 -11.65
CA ARG A 23 -7.69 -5.83 -12.94
C ARG A 23 -6.70 -5.68 -14.11
N SER A 24 -5.62 -4.94 -13.90
CA SER A 24 -4.57 -4.73 -14.89
C SER A 24 -3.25 -4.43 -14.20
N ILE A 25 -2.33 -5.41 -14.22
CA ILE A 25 -1.00 -5.23 -13.64
C ILE A 25 -0.23 -4.06 -14.29
N PRO A 26 -0.27 -3.85 -15.62
CA PRO A 26 0.32 -2.65 -16.22
C PRO A 26 -0.24 -1.34 -15.66
N ALA A 27 -1.57 -1.22 -15.49
CA ALA A 27 -2.19 -0.03 -14.93
C ALA A 27 -1.81 0.18 -13.46
N THR A 28 -1.78 -0.89 -12.67
CA THR A 28 -1.30 -0.87 -11.29
C THR A 28 0.16 -0.41 -11.20
N ILE A 29 1.06 -0.96 -12.02
CA ILE A 29 2.46 -0.52 -12.07
C ILE A 29 2.54 0.97 -12.38
N ALA A 30 1.81 1.44 -13.39
CA ALA A 30 1.81 2.85 -13.78
C ALA A 30 1.38 3.76 -12.63
N PHE A 31 0.24 3.46 -11.98
CA PHE A 31 -0.26 4.24 -10.86
C PHE A 31 0.72 4.25 -9.67
N TYR A 32 1.11 3.09 -9.17
CA TYR A 32 1.94 3.00 -7.97
C TYR A 32 3.34 3.60 -8.18
N THR A 33 3.94 3.44 -9.36
CA THR A 33 5.28 3.98 -9.63
C THR A 33 5.28 5.48 -9.95
N THR A 34 4.31 5.94 -10.76
CA THR A 34 4.31 7.32 -11.26
C THR A 34 3.61 8.27 -10.30
N ILE A 35 2.51 7.83 -9.66
CA ILE A 35 1.70 8.67 -8.78
C ILE A 35 2.17 8.54 -7.33
N LEU A 36 2.25 7.31 -6.82
CA LEU A 36 2.61 7.05 -5.41
C LEU A 36 4.12 6.94 -5.16
N GLY A 37 4.96 6.92 -6.19
CA GLY A 37 6.42 6.90 -6.06
C GLY A 37 7.03 5.56 -5.63
N PHE A 38 6.30 4.44 -5.79
CA PHE A 38 6.84 3.11 -5.56
C PHE A 38 7.88 2.73 -6.64
N THR A 39 8.70 1.74 -6.35
CA THR A 39 9.62 1.12 -7.29
C THR A 39 9.12 -0.28 -7.68
N LEU A 40 9.23 -0.63 -8.95
CA LEU A 40 8.96 -1.98 -9.45
C LEU A 40 10.10 -2.92 -9.04
N GLY A 41 9.79 -3.90 -8.18
CA GLY A 41 10.72 -4.96 -7.77
C GLY A 41 10.77 -6.14 -8.73
N GLY A 42 9.71 -6.34 -9.52
CA GLY A 42 9.66 -7.38 -10.55
C GLY A 42 8.24 -7.70 -10.99
N THR A 43 8.13 -8.37 -12.13
CA THR A 43 6.87 -8.87 -12.70
C THR A 43 7.00 -10.35 -13.02
N TYR A 44 5.86 -11.02 -13.12
CA TYR A 44 5.81 -12.41 -13.54
C TYR A 44 4.52 -12.69 -14.32
N VAL A 45 4.61 -13.57 -15.31
CA VAL A 45 3.45 -14.14 -16.01
C VAL A 45 3.29 -15.55 -15.47
N HIS A 46 2.17 -15.81 -14.81
CA HIS A 46 1.88 -17.13 -14.27
C HIS A 46 1.26 -18.00 -15.36
N ASP A 47 1.96 -19.06 -15.76
CA ASP A 47 1.59 -19.88 -16.92
C ASP A 47 0.16 -20.46 -16.84
N ASP A 48 -0.31 -20.79 -15.64
CA ASP A 48 -1.66 -21.33 -15.41
C ASP A 48 -2.77 -20.27 -15.23
N HIS A 49 -2.47 -18.98 -15.35
CA HIS A 49 -3.47 -17.93 -15.18
C HIS A 49 -4.41 -17.89 -16.39
N PRO A 50 -5.74 -17.68 -16.23
CA PRO A 50 -6.70 -17.64 -17.35
C PRO A 50 -6.33 -16.66 -18.48
N LEU A 51 -5.58 -15.61 -18.15
CA LEU A 51 -5.11 -14.58 -19.09
C LEU A 51 -3.61 -14.68 -19.45
N ALA A 52 -2.91 -15.74 -19.05
CA ALA A 52 -1.48 -15.89 -19.33
C ALA A 52 -1.16 -15.87 -20.84
N GLY A 53 -2.09 -16.36 -21.68
CA GLY A 53 -1.98 -16.33 -23.14
C GLY A 53 -1.97 -14.93 -23.76
N ALA A 54 -2.30 -13.88 -23.01
CA ALA A 54 -2.20 -12.49 -23.47
C ALA A 54 -0.76 -11.94 -23.42
N GLY A 55 0.16 -12.62 -22.71
CA GLY A 55 1.55 -12.18 -22.55
C GLY A 55 1.76 -11.05 -21.54
N ASP A 56 0.68 -10.45 -21.03
CA ASP A 56 0.73 -9.45 -19.98
C ASP A 56 1.10 -10.07 -18.62
N PRO A 57 1.81 -9.31 -17.76
CA PRO A 57 2.14 -9.77 -16.42
C PRO A 57 0.87 -10.03 -15.61
N THR A 58 0.88 -11.15 -14.88
CA THR A 58 -0.22 -11.54 -13.98
C THR A 58 0.14 -11.24 -12.51
N PHE A 59 1.36 -10.77 -12.27
CA PHE A 59 1.89 -10.41 -10.96
C PHE A 59 2.84 -9.21 -11.06
N ALA A 60 2.81 -8.37 -10.04
CA ALA A 60 3.84 -7.35 -9.81
C ALA A 60 4.20 -7.24 -8.31
N SER A 61 5.49 -7.03 -8.06
CA SER A 61 6.05 -6.65 -6.76
C SER A 61 6.36 -5.17 -6.78
N LEU A 62 5.71 -4.37 -5.93
CA LEU A 62 5.89 -2.93 -5.84
C LEU A 62 6.28 -2.55 -4.41
N PHE A 63 7.35 -1.77 -4.28
CA PHE A 63 7.88 -1.42 -2.97
C PHE A 63 8.21 0.07 -2.79
N ALA A 64 8.27 0.50 -1.54
CA ALA A 64 8.71 1.82 -1.13
C ALA A 64 9.66 1.72 0.08
N GLY A 65 10.54 2.72 0.22
CA GLY A 65 11.53 2.79 1.29
C GLY A 65 12.73 1.87 1.12
N ASP A 66 13.74 2.07 1.97
CA ASP A 66 15.02 1.36 1.91
C ASP A 66 14.83 -0.15 2.04
N LYS A 67 15.52 -0.90 1.16
CA LYS A 67 15.43 -2.38 1.09
C LYS A 67 13.99 -2.89 1.04
N ALA A 68 13.11 -2.15 0.36
CA ALA A 68 11.70 -2.45 0.24
C ALA A 68 10.96 -2.48 1.59
N ALA A 69 11.27 -1.59 2.53
CA ALA A 69 10.64 -1.55 3.86
C ALA A 69 9.11 -1.75 3.82
N ALA A 70 8.42 -1.07 2.89
CA ALA A 70 7.05 -1.38 2.52
C ALA A 70 7.02 -2.10 1.17
N ASN A 71 6.37 -3.26 1.08
CA ASN A 71 6.26 -4.03 -0.16
C ASN A 71 4.87 -4.63 -0.28
N ILE A 72 4.27 -4.50 -1.46
CA ILE A 72 2.93 -4.96 -1.76
C ILE A 72 2.99 -5.79 -3.03
N TYR A 73 2.36 -6.95 -3.00
CA TYR A 73 2.20 -7.78 -4.18
C TYR A 73 0.84 -7.58 -4.80
N PHE A 74 0.81 -7.45 -6.11
CA PHE A 74 -0.40 -7.33 -6.89
C PHE A 74 -0.56 -8.55 -7.75
N PHE A 75 -1.77 -9.09 -7.76
CA PHE A 75 -2.12 -10.22 -8.60
C PHE A 75 -3.27 -9.84 -9.52
N LEU A 76 -3.09 -10.15 -10.81
CA LEU A 76 -4.16 -10.05 -11.79
C LEU A 76 -5.30 -10.94 -11.31
N THR A 77 -6.49 -10.36 -11.18
CA THR A 77 -7.67 -11.04 -10.65
C THR A 77 -8.77 -10.97 -11.68
N VAL A 78 -9.22 -12.14 -12.13
CA VAL A 78 -10.36 -12.28 -13.01
C VAL A 78 -11.50 -12.89 -12.19
N GLU A 79 -12.57 -12.12 -12.03
CA GLU A 79 -13.70 -12.51 -11.17
C GLU A 79 -14.25 -13.89 -11.58
N GLY A 80 -14.31 -14.80 -10.61
CA GLY A 80 -14.79 -16.16 -10.83
C GLY A 80 -13.87 -17.08 -11.64
N GLN A 81 -12.66 -16.63 -12.01
CA GLN A 81 -11.73 -17.41 -12.84
C GLN A 81 -10.32 -17.54 -12.24
N ASP A 82 -9.88 -16.62 -11.37
CA ASP A 82 -8.59 -16.74 -10.68
C ASP A 82 -8.72 -17.40 -9.30
N ARG A 83 -8.72 -18.74 -9.23
CA ARG A 83 -8.57 -19.52 -7.98
C ARG A 83 -9.50 -19.08 -6.83
N ASP A 84 -10.77 -18.85 -7.14
CA ASP A 84 -11.80 -18.34 -6.22
C ASP A 84 -11.50 -16.96 -5.61
N ARG A 85 -10.55 -16.21 -6.17
CA ARG A 85 -10.30 -14.82 -5.78
C ARG A 85 -11.43 -13.95 -6.30
N VAL A 86 -11.92 -13.12 -5.40
CA VAL A 86 -12.94 -12.13 -5.69
C VAL A 86 -12.25 -10.77 -5.74
N MET A 87 -12.70 -9.90 -6.63
CA MET A 87 -12.35 -8.49 -6.52
C MET A 87 -12.79 -8.00 -5.14
N GLY A 88 -11.81 -7.60 -4.33
CA GLY A 88 -12.01 -7.13 -2.97
C GLY A 88 -11.08 -5.96 -2.69
N GLU A 89 -11.40 -5.19 -1.67
CA GLU A 89 -10.57 -4.05 -1.29
C GLU A 89 -9.35 -4.53 -0.49
N GLY A 90 -8.16 -4.41 -1.08
CA GLY A 90 -6.90 -4.49 -0.34
C GLY A 90 -6.73 -3.25 0.54
N ARG A 91 -6.30 -3.43 1.80
CA ARG A 91 -5.98 -2.31 2.71
C ARG A 91 -4.62 -2.49 3.37
N ALA A 92 -3.83 -1.42 3.39
CA ALA A 92 -2.59 -1.36 4.15
C ALA A 92 -2.30 0.07 4.61
N MET A 93 -1.58 0.19 5.72
CA MET A 93 -1.04 1.46 6.21
C MET A 93 0.49 1.47 6.02
N ILE A 94 1.04 2.62 5.63
CA ILE A 94 2.48 2.82 5.45
C ILE A 94 2.91 3.98 6.33
N ALA A 95 3.80 3.69 7.27
CA ALA A 95 4.43 4.71 8.10
C ALA A 95 5.44 5.50 7.26
N LEU A 96 5.36 6.82 7.34
CA LEU A 96 6.32 7.76 6.78
C LEU A 96 7.04 8.52 7.90
N LYS A 97 8.14 9.19 7.55
CA LYS A 97 8.80 10.10 8.48
C LYS A 97 7.90 11.30 8.78
N GLU A 98 8.14 11.94 9.90
CA GLU A 98 7.48 13.19 10.27
C GLU A 98 7.54 14.21 9.13
N GLY A 99 6.41 14.88 8.87
CA GLY A 99 6.25 15.88 7.80
C GLY A 99 6.11 15.31 6.37
N GLU A 100 6.55 14.07 6.11
CA GLU A 100 6.46 13.47 4.77
C GLU A 100 5.01 13.11 4.39
N VAL A 101 4.13 12.88 5.37
CA VAL A 101 2.69 12.64 5.15
C VAL A 101 2.05 13.86 4.48
N ASP A 102 2.30 15.06 5.01
CA ASP A 102 1.82 16.32 4.44
C ASP A 102 2.39 16.57 3.05
N VAL A 103 3.69 16.34 2.85
CA VAL A 103 4.35 16.51 1.55
C VAL A 103 3.72 15.60 0.50
N LEU A 104 3.48 14.32 0.83
CA LEU A 104 2.84 13.38 -0.08
C LEU A 104 1.39 13.77 -0.35
N TYR A 105 0.63 14.11 0.69
CA TYR A 105 -0.77 14.54 0.55
C TYR A 105 -0.89 15.74 -0.40
N GLU A 106 -0.11 16.80 -0.20
CA GLU A 106 -0.14 18.01 -1.03
C GLU A 106 0.21 17.73 -2.49
N LYS A 107 1.19 16.84 -2.73
CA LYS A 107 1.55 16.41 -4.08
C LYS A 107 0.38 15.68 -4.75
N LEU A 108 -0.26 14.75 -4.05
CA LEU A 108 -1.38 13.98 -4.59
C LEU A 108 -2.63 14.84 -4.80
N LYS A 109 -2.90 15.80 -3.90
CA LYS A 109 -4.01 16.72 -4.03
C LYS A 109 -3.88 17.59 -5.29
N ARG A 110 -2.67 18.10 -5.57
CA ARG A 110 -2.40 18.85 -6.81
C ARG A 110 -2.63 18.01 -8.06
N LEU A 111 -2.15 16.76 -8.07
CA LEU A 111 -2.36 15.85 -9.21
C LEU A 111 -3.84 15.52 -9.42
N GLU A 112 -4.60 15.33 -8.34
CA GLU A 112 -6.05 15.13 -8.40
C GLU A 112 -6.78 16.35 -8.98
N GLU A 113 -6.41 17.55 -8.54
CA GLU A 113 -6.98 18.80 -9.06
C GLU A 113 -6.61 19.07 -10.53
N GLU A 114 -5.36 18.83 -10.93
CA GLU A 114 -4.89 18.96 -12.31
C GLU A 114 -5.68 18.03 -13.23
N ARG A 115 -5.80 16.75 -12.84
CA ARG A 115 -6.61 15.77 -13.56
C ARG A 115 -8.09 16.18 -13.64
N ALA A 116 -8.67 16.72 -12.58
CA ALA A 116 -10.06 17.20 -12.60
C ALA A 116 -10.28 18.43 -13.51
N ARG A 117 -9.23 19.23 -13.77
CA ARG A 117 -9.27 20.33 -14.75
C ARG A 117 -9.17 19.80 -16.18
N GLU A 118 -8.29 18.83 -16.42
CA GLU A 118 -8.06 18.20 -17.73
C GLU A 118 -9.22 17.27 -18.15
N GLY A 119 -9.80 16.54 -17.20
CA GLY A 119 -10.92 15.61 -17.40
C GLY A 119 -12.26 16.27 -17.78
N LYS A 120 -12.34 17.60 -17.79
CA LYS A 120 -13.48 18.34 -18.37
C LYS A 120 -13.47 18.37 -19.90
N GLU A 121 -12.42 17.86 -20.56
CA GLU A 121 -12.29 17.85 -22.02
C GLU A 121 -12.27 16.44 -22.67
N GLY A 122 -12.45 15.35 -21.91
CA GLY A 122 -12.43 14.00 -22.50
C GLY A 122 -13.11 12.93 -21.65
N GLU A 123 -14.32 12.52 -22.04
CA GLU A 123 -14.96 11.28 -21.57
C GLU A 123 -14.25 10.08 -22.19
N GLY A 124 -13.81 9.13 -21.34
CA GLY A 124 -13.45 7.78 -21.78
C GLY A 124 -12.12 7.26 -21.26
N ALA A 125 -12.06 6.86 -20.00
CA ALA A 125 -11.08 5.89 -19.53
C ALA A 125 -11.82 4.81 -18.73
N GLU A 126 -11.99 3.62 -19.33
CA GLU A 126 -12.46 2.43 -18.63
C GLU A 126 -11.36 1.94 -17.68
N GLY A 127 -11.49 2.35 -16.43
CA GLY A 127 -10.66 2.01 -15.28
C GLY A 127 -11.12 2.89 -14.13
N GLY A 128 -11.34 2.34 -12.93
CA GLY A 128 -11.75 3.17 -11.79
C GLY A 128 -10.76 4.31 -11.59
N GLU A 129 -11.25 5.51 -11.31
CA GLU A 129 -10.39 6.66 -11.07
C GLU A 129 -9.77 6.55 -9.67
N TRP A 130 -8.47 6.81 -9.56
CA TRP A 130 -7.83 6.91 -8.24
C TRP A 130 -8.18 8.24 -7.57
N GLY A 131 -8.21 8.28 -6.25
CA GLY A 131 -8.47 9.53 -5.53
C GLY A 131 -8.18 9.48 -4.04
N ILE A 132 -8.09 10.66 -3.43
CA ILE A 132 -8.04 10.81 -1.98
C ILE A 132 -9.44 10.50 -1.43
N VAL A 133 -9.53 9.54 -0.51
CA VAL A 133 -10.81 9.05 0.05
C VAL A 133 -10.98 9.35 1.53
N ASP A 134 -9.90 9.72 2.21
CA ASP A 134 -9.90 10.26 3.57
C ASP A 134 -8.89 11.39 3.62
N GLU A 135 -9.35 12.57 4.02
CA GLU A 135 -8.55 13.80 4.01
C GLU A 135 -7.51 13.77 5.13
N ILE A 136 -6.40 14.50 4.93
CA ILE A 136 -5.33 14.55 5.92
C ILE A 136 -5.80 15.17 7.23
N GLY A 137 -5.47 14.50 8.34
CA GLY A 137 -5.80 15.03 9.66
C GLY A 137 -5.16 14.25 10.79
N ASP A 138 -5.18 14.90 11.95
CA ASP A 138 -4.75 14.29 13.20
C ASP A 138 -5.88 13.39 13.73
N ARG A 139 -5.50 12.22 14.24
CA ARG A 139 -6.42 11.19 14.72
C ARG A 139 -6.33 11.07 16.24
N PRO A 140 -7.45 10.72 16.92
CA PRO A 140 -7.47 10.56 18.38
C PRO A 140 -6.49 9.51 18.93
N TRP A 141 -5.98 8.61 18.09
CA TRP A 141 -5.02 7.57 18.44
C TRP A 141 -3.57 7.94 18.11
N GLY A 142 -3.26 9.22 17.93
CA GLY A 142 -1.87 9.70 17.86
C GLY A 142 -1.25 9.66 16.46
N TYR A 143 -2.04 9.54 15.39
CA TYR A 143 -1.53 9.58 14.01
C TYR A 143 -1.91 10.88 13.32
N ARG A 144 -1.05 11.33 12.42
CA ARG A 144 -1.46 12.18 11.30
C ARG A 144 -1.50 11.32 10.05
N ASP A 145 -2.67 11.18 9.43
CA ASP A 145 -2.82 10.30 8.26
C ASP A 145 -3.81 10.83 7.23
N PHE A 146 -3.75 10.24 6.03
CA PHE A 146 -4.75 10.37 4.96
C PHE A 146 -4.84 9.05 4.19
N SER A 147 -5.87 8.87 3.35
CA SER A 147 -6.03 7.67 2.54
C SER A 147 -6.27 7.94 1.06
N VAL A 148 -5.71 7.07 0.22
CA VAL A 148 -5.87 7.07 -1.24
C VAL A 148 -6.46 5.74 -1.67
N ARG A 149 -7.39 5.77 -2.63
CA ARG A 149 -7.93 4.60 -3.30
C ARG A 149 -7.39 4.52 -4.73
N ASP A 150 -6.94 3.35 -5.16
CA ASP A 150 -6.54 3.09 -6.55
C ASP A 150 -7.76 2.78 -7.45
N GLY A 151 -7.51 2.62 -8.75
CA GLY A 151 -8.57 2.32 -9.71
C GLY A 151 -9.23 0.95 -9.55
N ASP A 152 -8.63 0.06 -8.77
CA ASP A 152 -9.16 -1.25 -8.47
C ASP A 152 -9.94 -1.32 -7.15
N GLY A 153 -9.95 -0.22 -6.40
CA GLY A 153 -10.64 -0.07 -5.13
C GLY A 153 -9.77 -0.37 -3.92
N ASN A 154 -8.49 -0.70 -4.09
CA ASN A 154 -7.55 -0.89 -2.99
C ASN A 154 -7.26 0.45 -2.31
N GLN A 155 -7.14 0.44 -0.98
CA GLN A 155 -6.90 1.63 -0.18
C GLN A 155 -5.54 1.56 0.52
N LEU A 156 -4.74 2.61 0.34
CA LEU A 156 -3.53 2.84 1.12
C LEU A 156 -3.70 4.06 2.01
N SER A 157 -3.37 3.90 3.29
CA SER A 157 -3.24 5.01 4.22
C SER A 157 -1.78 5.29 4.50
N PHE A 158 -1.40 6.56 4.49
CA PHE A 158 -0.05 7.00 4.85
C PHE A 158 -0.13 7.76 6.16
N PHE A 159 0.72 7.42 7.11
CA PHE A 159 0.67 8.01 8.44
C PHE A 159 2.05 8.30 9.02
N SER A 160 2.09 9.21 9.99
CA SER A 160 3.22 9.42 10.90
C SER A 160 2.68 9.52 12.32
N PHE A 161 3.50 9.15 13.30
CA PHE A 161 3.19 9.39 14.70
C PHE A 161 3.20 10.91 14.97
N LEU A 162 2.26 11.36 15.80
CA LEU A 162 2.33 12.70 16.40
C LEU A 162 3.37 12.64 17.53
N GLU A 163 4.11 13.72 17.77
CA GLU A 163 5.20 13.78 18.78
C GLU A 163 4.79 13.24 20.17
N ASN A 164 3.52 13.37 20.56
CA ASN A 164 3.02 12.85 21.85
C ASN A 164 2.68 11.34 21.87
N GLY A 165 2.86 10.63 20.75
CA GLY A 165 2.57 9.20 20.62
C GLY A 165 3.79 8.29 20.85
N GLU A 166 5.00 8.84 20.85
CA GLU A 166 6.24 8.09 21.14
C GLU A 166 6.56 8.04 22.65
N ASP A 167 6.13 9.04 23.42
CA ASP A 167 6.47 9.20 24.84
C ASP A 167 5.79 8.17 25.78
N GLU A 168 4.68 7.54 25.38
CA GLU A 168 4.01 6.53 26.21
C GLU A 168 4.67 5.14 26.15
N GLU A 169 5.46 4.82 25.11
CA GLU A 169 6.11 3.51 24.97
C GLU A 169 7.53 3.45 25.57
N GLU A 170 8.23 4.58 25.72
CA GLU A 170 9.58 4.60 26.31
C GLU A 170 9.60 4.69 27.84
N GLU A 171 8.58 5.28 28.48
CA GLU A 171 8.53 5.38 29.95
C GLU A 171 8.35 4.02 30.66
N GLU A 172 7.73 3.01 30.01
CA GLU A 172 7.55 1.69 30.64
C GLU A 172 8.82 0.82 30.63
N LYS A 173 9.84 1.18 29.84
CA LYS A 173 11.10 0.41 29.73
C LYS A 173 12.23 0.85 30.66
N THR A 174 12.09 1.97 31.37
CA THR A 174 13.18 2.52 32.21
C THR A 174 12.98 2.37 33.72
N THR A 175 11.86 1.80 34.17
CA THR A 175 11.59 1.57 35.61
C THR A 175 11.52 0.08 35.99
N VAL A 176 12.52 -0.72 35.61
CA VAL A 176 12.81 -1.99 36.28
C VAL A 176 14.33 -2.19 36.34
N ASP A 177 14.98 -1.43 37.23
CA ASP A 177 16.18 -1.84 37.99
C ASP A 177 16.76 -0.61 38.70
N ALA A 178 16.30 -0.39 39.94
CA ALA A 178 16.96 0.45 40.94
C ALA A 178 16.77 -0.16 42.33
#